data_AF-A0A3N5VC65-F1
#
_entry.id   AF-A0A3N5VC65-F1
#
_cell.length_a   1.000
_cell.length_b   1.000
_cell.length_c   1.000
_cell.angle_alpha   90.00
_cell.angle_beta   90.00
_cell.angle_gamma   90.00
#
_symmetry.space_group_name_H-M   'P 1'
#
loop_
_entity.id
_entity.type
_entity.pdbx_description
1 polymer ?
#
loop_
_entity_poly.entity_id
_entity_poly.type
_entity_poly.pdbx_seq_one_letter_code
_entity_poly.pdbx_strand_id
1 'polypeptide(L)'
;MGRGRRGFTLIELLVVIAIIALLMAILMPAMHRAKEQGERTACFNNLKNLQLAWMIYADDNDDKIVCGDSGEYTQPKGEVYWVKRDYNLTNMQQKIQMIREGGLYPYTRDEK
;
A
#
# COMPACT_ATOMS: atom_id res chain seq x y z
N MET A 1 19.47 54.58 -24.87
CA MET A 1 20.44 53.46 -24.76
C MET A 1 19.68 52.16 -24.56
N GLY A 2 19.34 51.46 -25.64
CA GLY A 2 18.68 50.16 -25.57
C GLY A 2 19.72 49.06 -25.34
N ARG A 3 19.67 48.38 -24.19
CA ARG A 3 20.48 47.19 -23.93
C ARG A 3 20.02 46.08 -24.87
N GLY A 4 20.85 45.74 -25.86
CA GLY A 4 20.59 44.63 -26.78
C GLY A 4 20.38 43.34 -25.98
N ARG A 5 19.20 42.73 -26.12
CA ARG A 5 18.87 41.45 -25.50
C ARG A 5 19.75 40.39 -26.17
N ARG A 6 20.68 39.79 -25.42
CA ARG A 6 21.44 38.60 -25.87
C ARG A 6 20.43 37.48 -26.15
N GLY A 7 20.28 37.10 -27.41
CA GLY A 7 19.48 35.94 -27.80
C GLY A 7 20.21 34.65 -27.43
N PHE A 8 19.46 33.65 -27.00
CA PHE A 8 19.97 32.30 -26.76
C PHE A 8 20.36 31.67 -28.10
N THR A 9 21.56 31.12 -28.21
CA THR A 9 21.98 30.41 -29.42
C THR A 9 21.39 28.99 -29.44
N LEU A 10 21.15 28.44 -30.63
CA LEU A 10 20.68 27.05 -30.78
C LEU A 10 21.64 26.02 -30.14
N ILE A 11 22.94 26.33 -30.13
CA ILE A 11 23.99 25.47 -29.56
C ILE A 11 23.86 25.42 -28.04
N GLU A 12 23.64 26.56 -27.38
CA GLU A 12 23.43 26.59 -25.92
C GLU A 12 22.20 25.77 -25.52
N LEU A 13 21.11 25.85 -26.30
CA LEU A 13 19.91 25.03 -26.04
C LEU A 13 20.21 23.53 -26.23
N LEU A 14 20.95 23.17 -27.28
CA LEU A 14 21.28 21.78 -27.62
C LEU A 14 22.15 21.12 -26.56
N VAL A 15 23.14 21.83 -26.02
CA VAL A 15 24.00 21.31 -24.95
C VAL A 15 23.19 21.05 -23.68
N VAL A 16 22.23 21.92 -23.35
CA VAL A 16 21.40 21.77 -22.14
C VAL A 16 20.53 20.52 -22.22
N ILE A 17 19.83 20.30 -23.35
CA ILE A 17 19.01 19.09 -23.50
C ILE A 17 19.84 17.81 -23.50
N ALA A 18 21.06 17.86 -24.04
CA ALA A 18 21.98 16.71 -24.02
C ALA A 18 22.39 16.34 -22.58
N ILE A 19 22.67 17.33 -21.74
CA ILE A 19 23.00 17.11 -20.32
C ILE A 19 21.77 16.57 -19.57
N ILE A 20 20.58 17.13 -19.79
CA ILE A 20 19.34 16.64 -19.16
C ILE A 20 19.06 15.18 -19.54
N ALA A 21 19.24 14.82 -20.82
CA ALA A 21 19.04 13.45 -21.30
C ALA A 21 20.01 12.47 -20.64
N LEU A 22 21.30 12.85 -20.50
CA LEU A 22 22.30 12.03 -19.81
C LEU A 22 21.94 11.83 -18.33
N LEU A 23 21.53 12.89 -17.64
CA LEU A 23 21.10 12.80 -16.24
C LEU A 23 19.86 11.92 -16.09
N MET A 24 18.85 12.08 -16.96
CA MET A 24 17.64 11.25 -16.95
C MET A 24 17.94 9.77 -17.20
N ALA A 25 18.90 9.45 -18.07
CA ALA A 25 19.32 8.06 -18.33
C ALA A 25 19.84 7.36 -17.07
N ILE A 26 20.49 8.09 -16.16
CA ILE A 26 21.00 7.55 -14.88
C ILE A 26 19.91 7.59 -13.80
N LEU A 27 19.04 8.61 -13.80
CA LEU A 27 17.97 8.75 -12.80
C LEU A 27 16.86 7.71 -12.99
N MET A 28 16.50 7.37 -14.23
CA MET A 28 15.41 6.43 -14.51
C MET A 28 15.58 5.07 -13.82
N PRO A 29 16.72 4.35 -13.94
CA PRO A 29 16.91 3.07 -13.24
C PRO A 29 16.93 3.22 -11.71
N ALA A 30 17.48 4.33 -11.19
CA ALA A 30 17.49 4.60 -9.75
C ALA A 30 16.07 4.83 -9.20
N MET A 31 15.23 5.56 -9.92
CA MET A 31 13.84 5.84 -9.55
C MET A 31 12.99 4.57 -9.52
N HIS A 32 13.18 3.65 -10.48
CA HIS A 32 12.46 2.37 -10.48
C HIS A 32 12.78 1.54 -9.23
N ARG A 33 14.06 1.46 -8.84
CA ARG A 33 14.49 0.76 -7.62
C ARG A 33 13.94 1.42 -6.35
N ALA A 34 13.96 2.76 -6.29
CA ALA A 34 13.41 3.50 -5.16
C ALA A 34 11.90 3.26 -5.00
N LYS A 35 11.15 3.25 -6.11
CA LYS A 35 9.72 2.92 -6.11
C LYS A 35 9.46 1.51 -5.59
N GLU A 36 10.17 0.52 -6.12
CA GLU A 36 10.03 -0.87 -5.69
C GLU A 36 10.35 -1.03 -4.20
N GLN A 37 11.39 -0.36 -3.70
CA GLN A 37 11.73 -0.35 -2.28
C GLN A 37 10.64 0.31 -1.43
N GLY A 38 10.03 1.39 -1.91
CA GLY A 38 8.88 2.04 -1.27
C GLY A 38 7.67 1.11 -1.17
N GLU A 39 7.33 0.42 -2.26
CA GLU A 39 6.24 -0.57 -2.30
C GLU A 39 6.50 -1.75 -1.35
N ARG A 40 7.73 -2.27 -1.31
CA ARG A 40 8.14 -3.30 -0.35
C ARG A 40 8.02 -2.84 1.10
N THR A 41 8.43 -1.59 1.38
CA THR A 41 8.34 -1.02 2.73
C THR A 41 6.89 -0.88 3.17
N ALA A 42 6.00 -0.42 2.27
CA ALA A 42 4.57 -0.34 2.55
C ALA A 42 3.96 -1.73 2.82
N CYS A 43 4.30 -2.74 2.00
CA CYS A 43 3.87 -4.12 2.21
C CYS A 43 4.34 -4.68 3.56
N PHE A 44 5.61 -4.44 3.91
CA PHE A 44 6.18 -4.87 5.18
C PHE A 44 5.46 -4.24 6.38
N ASN A 45 5.16 -2.93 6.29
CA ASN A 45 4.40 -2.24 7.33
C ASN A 45 2.97 -2.81 7.47
N ASN A 46 2.29 -3.08 6.35
CA ASN A 46 0.97 -3.70 6.37
C ASN A 46 1.01 -5.09 7.04
N LEU A 47 2.02 -5.91 6.73
CA LEU A 47 2.20 -7.22 7.34
C LEU A 47 2.47 -7.12 8.85
N LYS A 48 3.33 -6.17 9.25
CA LYS A 48 3.62 -5.91 10.67
C LYS A 48 2.36 -5.48 11.43
N ASN A 49 1.55 -4.60 10.85
CA ASN A 49 0.29 -4.17 11.44
C ASN A 49 -0.70 -5.33 11.58
N LEU A 50 -0.77 -6.19 10.57
CA LEU A 50 -1.59 -7.40 10.65
C LEU A 50 -1.09 -8.34 11.75
N GLN A 51 0.22 -8.60 11.83
CA GLN A 51 0.81 -9.44 12.89
C GLN A 51 0.50 -8.89 14.29
N LEU A 52 0.59 -7.57 14.48
CA LEU A 52 0.22 -6.92 15.73
C LEU A 52 -1.26 -7.16 16.06
N ALA A 53 -2.15 -7.01 15.07
CA ALA A 53 -3.57 -7.27 15.25
C ALA A 53 -3.85 -8.71 15.70
N TRP A 54 -3.16 -9.71 15.14
CA TRP A 54 -3.27 -11.11 15.57
C TRP A 54 -2.80 -11.33 17.01
N MET A 55 -1.69 -10.70 17.41
CA MET A 55 -1.15 -10.85 18.77
C MET A 55 -2.09 -10.21 19.80
N ILE A 56 -2.62 -9.00 19.51
CA ILE A 56 -3.58 -8.33 20.40
C ILE A 56 -4.88 -9.12 20.48
N TYR A 57 -5.36 -9.65 19.34
CA TYR A 57 -6.55 -10.51 19.33
C TYR A 57 -6.35 -11.74 20.24
N ALA A 58 -5.21 -12.42 20.14
CA ALA A 58 -4.94 -13.62 20.94
C ALA A 58 -4.91 -13.30 22.44
N ASP A 59 -4.31 -12.18 22.84
CA ASP A 59 -4.29 -11.70 24.23
C ASP A 59 -5.72 -11.50 24.79
N ASP A 60 -6.63 -10.94 23.99
CA ASP A 60 -8.02 -10.71 24.37
C ASP A 60 -8.92 -11.96 24.28
N ASN A 61 -8.45 -13.07 23.69
CA ASN A 61 -9.28 -14.25 23.35
C ASN A 61 -8.70 -15.59 23.87
N ASP A 62 -8.10 -15.62 25.06
CA ASP A 62 -7.52 -16.82 25.69
C ASP A 62 -6.48 -17.52 24.80
N ASP A 63 -5.56 -16.76 24.19
CA ASP A 63 -4.54 -17.23 23.23
C ASP A 63 -5.10 -17.88 21.95
N LYS A 64 -6.42 -17.77 21.71
CA LYS A 64 -7.05 -18.27 20.49
C LYS A 64 -6.92 -17.26 19.37
N ILE A 65 -6.61 -17.75 18.19
CA ILE A 65 -6.59 -16.97 16.95
C ILE A 65 -7.93 -17.08 16.23
N VAL A 66 -8.29 -16.06 15.46
CA VAL A 66 -9.49 -16.09 14.60
C VAL A 66 -9.43 -17.22 13.59
N CYS A 67 -10.61 -17.66 13.14
CA CYS A 67 -10.72 -18.70 12.13
C CYS A 67 -10.06 -18.24 10.82
N GLY A 68 -9.27 -19.13 10.21
CA GLY A 68 -8.63 -18.89 8.91
C GLY A 68 -9.58 -19.00 7.72
N ASP A 69 -10.80 -19.51 7.93
CA ASP A 69 -11.85 -19.48 6.92
C ASP A 69 -12.31 -18.03 6.68
N SER A 70 -12.74 -17.74 5.45
CA SER A 70 -13.30 -16.44 5.07
C SER A 70 -14.82 -16.43 4.99
N GLY A 71 -15.47 -17.51 5.42
CA GLY A 71 -16.92 -17.62 5.57
C GLY A 71 -17.66 -18.15 4.34
N GLU A 72 -16.98 -18.89 3.47
CA GLU A 72 -17.56 -19.39 2.20
C GLU A 72 -18.37 -20.69 2.39
N TYR A 73 -17.90 -21.61 3.24
CA TYR A 73 -18.44 -22.98 3.28
C TYR A 73 -18.88 -23.45 4.66
N THR A 74 -18.27 -22.99 5.73
CA THR A 74 -18.56 -23.50 7.07
C THR A 74 -18.18 -22.44 8.10
N GLN A 75 -19.17 -21.82 8.73
CA GLN A 75 -18.88 -21.12 9.99
C GLN A 75 -18.65 -22.21 11.04
N PRO A 76 -17.47 -22.35 11.64
CA PRO A 76 -17.37 -23.09 12.88
C PRO A 76 -18.30 -22.39 13.87
N LYS A 77 -19.18 -23.15 14.51
CA LYS A 77 -20.27 -22.61 15.32
C LYS A 77 -19.71 -21.79 16.49
N GLY A 78 -19.70 -20.46 16.37
CA GLY A 78 -19.23 -19.53 17.39
C GLY A 78 -17.83 -18.94 17.17
N GLU A 79 -17.18 -19.21 16.04
CA GLU A 79 -15.87 -18.61 15.72
C GLU A 79 -16.01 -17.38 14.81
N VAL A 80 -15.17 -16.37 15.05
CA VAL A 80 -15.14 -15.14 14.27
C VAL A 80 -14.10 -15.27 13.15
N TYR A 81 -14.47 -14.85 11.94
CA TYR A 81 -13.56 -14.81 10.79
C TYR A 81 -12.57 -13.69 10.90
N TRP A 82 -11.34 -13.93 10.45
CA TRP A 82 -10.32 -12.88 10.36
C TRP A 82 -10.73 -11.76 9.39
N VAL A 83 -11.28 -12.13 8.24
CA VAL A 83 -11.94 -11.27 7.24
C VAL A 83 -13.12 -12.03 6.65
N LYS A 84 -14.29 -11.41 6.62
CA LYS A 84 -15.47 -11.97 5.96
C LYS A 84 -15.43 -11.67 4.47
N ARG A 85 -15.59 -12.69 3.62
CA ARG A 85 -15.51 -12.56 2.16
C ARG A 85 -16.73 -13.16 1.49
N ASP A 86 -17.31 -12.39 0.59
CA ASP A 86 -18.38 -12.84 -0.32
C ASP A 86 -17.96 -12.52 -1.77
N TYR A 87 -17.90 -13.57 -2.59
CA TYR A 87 -17.46 -13.52 -3.99
C TYR A 87 -18.54 -12.96 -4.92
N ASN A 88 -19.79 -12.95 -4.49
CA ASN A 88 -20.91 -12.46 -5.29
C ASN A 88 -21.05 -10.92 -5.20
N LEU A 89 -20.25 -10.26 -4.35
CA LEU A 89 -20.24 -8.82 -4.22
C LEU A 89 -19.57 -8.15 -5.43
N THR A 90 -20.36 -7.37 -6.16
CA THR A 90 -19.87 -6.52 -7.26
C THR A 90 -19.51 -5.11 -6.77
N ASN A 91 -20.17 -4.62 -5.72
CA ASN A 91 -19.95 -3.28 -5.18
C ASN A 91 -18.77 -3.22 -4.20
N MET A 92 -17.87 -2.26 -4.43
CA MET A 92 -16.69 -2.04 -3.58
C MET A 92 -17.04 -1.58 -2.16
N GLN A 93 -18.11 -0.80 -1.97
CA GLN A 93 -18.54 -0.35 -0.64
C GLN A 93 -18.98 -1.53 0.23
N GLN A 94 -19.65 -2.52 -0.38
CA GLN A 94 -20.06 -3.74 0.32
C GLN A 94 -18.86 -4.60 0.69
N LYS A 95 -17.86 -4.71 -0.20
CA LYS A 95 -16.59 -5.40 0.10
C LYS A 95 -15.87 -4.78 1.30
N ILE A 96 -15.79 -3.45 1.32
CA ILE A 96 -15.19 -2.72 2.45
C ILE A 96 -15.98 -3.00 3.73
N GLN A 97 -17.31 -2.97 3.67
CA GLN A 97 -18.14 -3.25 4.84
C GLN A 97 -17.92 -4.66 5.41
N MET A 98 -17.77 -5.68 4.56
CA MET A 98 -17.47 -7.05 5.02
C MET A 98 -16.10 -7.16 5.69
N ILE A 99 -15.09 -6.41 5.23
CA ILE A 99 -13.79 -6.34 5.91
C ILE A 99 -13.96 -5.74 7.31
N ARG A 100 -14.81 -4.72 7.47
CA ARG A 100 -15.11 -4.08 8.76
C ARG A 100 -15.82 -4.99 9.75
N GLU A 101 -16.56 -5.98 9.25
CA GLU A 101 -17.23 -7.00 10.05
C GLU A 101 -16.29 -8.15 10.46
N GLY A 102 -15.04 -8.19 9.96
CA GLY A 102 -14.04 -9.19 10.35
C GLY A 102 -13.55 -9.00 11.80
N GLY A 103 -13.25 -10.11 12.47
CA GLY A 103 -12.80 -10.13 13.86
C GLY A 103 -11.46 -9.44 14.11
N LEU A 104 -10.60 -9.34 13.10
CA LEU A 104 -9.35 -8.59 13.21
C LEU A 104 -9.50 -7.09 12.96
N TYR A 105 -10.58 -6.64 12.30
CA TYR A 105 -10.71 -5.23 11.93
C TYR A 105 -10.60 -4.26 13.12
N PRO A 106 -11.21 -4.52 14.29
CA PRO A 106 -11.06 -3.68 15.47
C PRO A 106 -9.60 -3.50 15.92
N TYR A 107 -8.76 -4.51 15.70
CA TYR A 107 -7.35 -4.54 16.10
C TYR A 107 -6.39 -4.00 15.03
N THR A 108 -6.90 -3.67 13.84
CA THR A 108 -6.10 -3.12 12.73
C THR A 108 -6.13 -1.59 12.66
N ARG A 109 -6.83 -0.91 13.57
CA ARG A 109 -6.90 0.55 13.62
C ARG A 109 -5.97 1.12 14.67
N ASP A 110 -5.17 2.10 14.26
CA ASP A 110 -4.35 2.99 15.08
C ASP A 110 -5.16 3.89 16.05
N GLU A 111 -6.38 3.51 16.44
CA GLU A 111 -7.21 4.30 17.37
C GLU A 111 -7.09 3.76 18.80
N LYS A 112 -5.99 4.13 19.44
CA LYS A 112 -6.03 4.69 20.80
C LYS A 112 -5.55 6.13 20.74
#